data_AF-A0A923X1J1-F1
#
_entry.id   AF-A0A923X1J1-F1
#
_cell.length_a   1.000
_cell.length_b   1.000
_cell.length_c   1.000
_cell.angle_alpha   90.00
_cell.angle_beta   90.00
_cell.angle_gamma   90.00
#
_symmetry.space_group_name_H-M   'P 1'
#
loop_
_entity.id
_entity.type
_entity.pdbx_description
1 polymer ?
#
loop_
_entity_poly.entity_id
_entity_poly.type
_entity_poly.pdbx_seq_one_letter_code
_entity_poly.pdbx_strand_id
1 'polypeptide(L)'
;MSFELIKLVNEAQKKTAVVDAKSGDTVRVHQKIKEGTKERIQIFEGVVIRVDRSASHTARITVRKIASGVGVEKSFLLHSPLVEKVEITRRSKVRRNYLSYLRERSGKSARLRSVNFDREGVNDVSVLQVEEVIVADAPVATEKTDEKA
;
A
#
# COMPACT_ATOMS: atom_id res chain seq x y z
N MET A 1 -3.66 -9.91 28.43
CA MET A 1 -4.37 -8.70 28.91
C MET A 1 -3.95 -7.42 28.17
N SER A 2 -2.89 -6.67 28.53
CA SER A 2 -2.61 -5.35 27.90
C SER A 2 -2.18 -5.42 26.43
N PHE A 3 -1.40 -6.44 26.06
CA PHE A 3 -0.89 -6.60 24.68
C PHE A 3 -1.97 -7.03 23.67
N GLU A 4 -3.01 -7.73 24.12
CA GLU A 4 -4.13 -8.17 23.27
C GLU A 4 -5.05 -7.00 22.93
N LEU A 5 -5.34 -6.13 23.90
CA LEU A 5 -6.09 -4.90 23.67
C LEU A 5 -5.40 -3.98 22.66
N ILE A 6 -4.08 -3.80 22.79
CA ILE A 6 -3.30 -2.99 21.85
C ILE A 6 -3.31 -3.61 20.44
N LYS A 7 -3.24 -4.94 20.33
CA LYS A 7 -3.35 -5.63 19.03
C LYS A 7 -4.69 -5.40 18.37
N LEU A 8 -5.78 -5.53 19.11
CA LEU A 8 -7.13 -5.34 18.59
C LEU A 8 -7.33 -3.93 18.04
N VAL A 9 -6.90 -2.91 18.79
CA VAL A 9 -6.93 -1.51 18.33
C VAL A 9 -6.10 -1.32 17.06
N ASN A 10 -4.92 -1.93 16.98
CA ASN A 10 -4.04 -1.83 15.83
C ASN A 10 -4.59 -2.53 14.58
N GLU A 11 -5.27 -3.65 14.75
CA GLU A 11 -5.88 -4.39 13.65
C GLU A 11 -7.04 -3.61 13.03
N ALA A 12 -7.83 -2.90 13.85
CA ALA A 12 -8.88 -2.00 13.37
C ALA A 12 -8.36 -0.83 12.49
N GLN A 13 -7.07 -0.50 12.58
CA GLN A 13 -6.45 0.56 11.76
C GLN A 13 -5.89 0.05 10.42
N LYS A 14 -5.93 -1.27 10.17
CA LYS A 14 -5.49 -1.84 8.90
C LYS A 14 -6.58 -1.64 7.84
N LYS A 15 -6.17 -1.25 6.64
CA LYS A 15 -7.00 -1.42 5.44
C LYS A 15 -7.25 -2.91 5.16
N THR A 16 -8.44 -3.23 4.65
CA THR A 16 -8.86 -4.59 4.25
C THR A 16 -7.82 -5.27 3.37
N ALA A 17 -7.25 -4.53 2.41
CA ALA A 17 -6.24 -5.05 1.53
C ALA A 17 -5.22 -3.97 1.10
N VAL A 18 -3.98 -4.40 0.94
CA VAL A 18 -2.86 -3.59 0.47
C VAL A 18 -2.04 -4.39 -0.53
N VAL A 19 -1.45 -3.69 -1.49
CA VAL A 19 -0.63 -4.31 -2.52
C VAL A 19 0.63 -4.94 -1.93
N ASP A 20 0.99 -6.14 -2.40
CA ASP A 20 2.24 -6.84 -2.06
C ASP A 20 3.45 -6.19 -2.76
N ALA A 21 3.86 -5.03 -2.24
CA ALA A 21 5.03 -4.30 -2.70
C ALA A 21 6.32 -4.87 -2.10
N LYS A 22 7.32 -5.13 -2.96
CA LYS A 22 8.62 -5.68 -2.57
C LYS A 22 9.75 -4.69 -2.83
N SER A 23 10.86 -4.87 -2.12
CA SER A 23 12.07 -4.10 -2.41
C SER A 23 12.53 -4.36 -3.84
N GLY A 24 12.86 -3.29 -4.57
CA GLY A 24 13.22 -3.35 -6.00
C GLY A 24 12.05 -3.13 -6.95
N ASP A 25 10.81 -3.13 -6.45
CA ASP A 25 9.65 -2.77 -7.25
C ASP A 25 9.65 -1.26 -7.54
N THR A 26 9.15 -0.88 -8.72
CA THR A 26 8.85 0.51 -9.05
C THR A 26 7.36 0.72 -8.84
N VAL A 27 7.03 1.68 -7.99
CA VAL A 27 5.66 1.93 -7.53
C VAL A 27 5.24 3.35 -7.82
N ARG A 28 3.95 3.53 -8.11
CA ARG A 28 3.26 4.83 -8.13
C ARG A 28 2.40 4.90 -6.88
N VAL A 29 2.74 5.81 -5.98
CA VAL A 29 1.97 6.05 -4.76
C VAL A 29 1.12 7.29 -4.97
N HIS A 30 -0.20 7.12 -4.91
CA HIS A 30 -1.18 8.20 -4.96
C HIS A 30 -1.38 8.74 -3.55
N GLN A 31 -0.76 9.88 -3.26
CA GLN A 31 -0.82 10.52 -1.95
C GLN A 31 -1.78 11.71 -2.00
N LYS A 32 -2.76 11.71 -1.09
CA LYS A 32 -3.62 12.86 -0.84
C LYS A 32 -2.84 13.91 -0.05
N ILE A 33 -2.75 15.11 -0.60
CA ILE A 33 -2.08 16.26 0.01
C ILE A 33 -3.07 17.40 0.15
N LYS A 34 -3.08 18.01 1.33
CA LYS A 34 -3.89 19.19 1.64
C LYS A 34 -3.02 20.44 1.59
N GLU A 35 -3.38 21.38 0.71
CA GLU A 35 -2.72 22.68 0.55
C GLU A 35 -3.74 23.76 0.95
N GLY A 36 -3.69 24.16 2.22
CA GLY A 36 -4.68 25.07 2.81
C GLY A 36 -6.07 24.43 2.86
N THR A 37 -7.01 24.95 2.08
CA THR A 37 -8.39 24.43 1.98
C THR A 37 -8.59 23.44 0.83
N LYS A 38 -7.64 23.32 -0.11
CA LYS A 38 -7.76 22.43 -1.27
C LYS A 38 -7.05 21.11 -1.02
N GLU A 39 -7.62 20.04 -1.56
CA GLU A 39 -7.03 18.70 -1.53
C GLU A 39 -6.72 18.26 -2.96
N ARG A 40 -5.55 17.64 -3.14
CA ARG A 40 -5.14 17.07 -4.44
C ARG A 40 -4.42 15.75 -4.25
N ILE A 41 -4.46 14.92 -5.28
CA ILE A 41 -3.72 13.66 -5.32
C ILE A 41 -2.39 13.94 -6.02
N GLN A 42 -1.29 13.78 -5.29
CA GLN A 42 0.05 13.82 -5.86
C GLN A 42 0.56 12.39 -6.04
N ILE A 43 1.02 12.10 -7.26
CA ILE A 43 1.62 10.80 -7.58
C ILE A 43 3.12 10.87 -7.34
N PHE A 44 3.63 9.98 -6.49
CA PHE A 44 5.06 9.77 -6.30
C PHE A 44 5.49 8.44 -6.90
N GLU A 45 6.19 8.51 -8.04
CA GLU A 45 6.70 7.34 -8.74
C GLU A 45 8.20 7.13 -8.45
N GLY A 46 8.57 5.94 -8.01
CA GLY A 46 9.98 5.61 -7.78
C GLY A 46 10.21 4.16 -7.39
N VAL A 47 11.47 3.83 -7.09
CA VAL A 47 11.90 2.48 -6.70
C VAL A 47 11.75 2.30 -5.19
N VAL A 48 11.11 1.21 -4.78
CA VAL A 48 11.04 0.81 -3.38
C VAL A 48 12.42 0.33 -2.93
N ILE A 49 13.07 1.08 -2.06
CA ILE A 49 14.39 0.72 -1.52
C ILE A 49 14.28 -0.12 -0.26
N ARG A 50 13.15 -0.05 0.45
CA ARG A 50 12.92 -0.72 1.72
C ARG A 50 11.44 -0.97 1.92
N VAL A 51 11.12 -2.18 2.38
CA VAL A 51 9.80 -2.55 2.91
C VAL A 51 10.02 -2.95 4.37
N ASP A 52 9.28 -2.34 5.28
CA ASP A 52 9.37 -2.62 6.71
C ASP A 52 8.03 -3.05 7.27
N ARG A 53 8.08 -4.01 8.20
CA ARG A 53 6.94 -4.44 9.03
C ARG A 53 5.69 -4.77 8.20
N SER A 54 5.85 -5.53 7.11
CA SER A 54 4.78 -5.83 6.14
C SER A 54 3.50 -6.42 6.75
N ALA A 55 3.60 -7.15 7.87
CA ALA A 55 2.45 -7.73 8.56
C ALA A 55 1.80 -6.81 9.63
N SER A 56 2.37 -5.63 9.88
CA SER A 56 1.93 -4.69 10.91
C SER A 56 1.03 -3.60 10.33
N HIS A 57 0.17 -2.99 11.16
CA HIS A 57 -0.55 -1.75 10.82
C HIS A 57 0.40 -0.60 10.45
N THR A 58 1.65 -0.65 10.94
CA THR A 58 2.75 0.27 10.61
C THR A 58 3.57 -0.18 9.40
N ALA A 59 3.04 -1.09 8.56
CA ALA A 59 3.67 -1.49 7.32
C ALA A 59 3.99 -0.25 6.47
N ARG A 60 5.27 -0.12 6.09
CA ARG A 60 5.76 1.05 5.36
C ARG A 60 6.67 0.66 4.22
N ILE A 61 6.61 1.45 3.17
CA ILE A 61 7.51 1.37 2.02
C ILE A 61 8.29 2.68 1.92
N THR A 62 9.59 2.59 1.66
CA THR A 62 10.41 3.77 1.34
C THR A 62 10.68 3.75 -0.16
N VAL A 63 10.20 4.78 -0.84
CA VAL A 63 10.29 4.95 -2.28
C VAL A 63 11.31 6.04 -2.59
N ARG A 64 12.25 5.75 -3.49
CA ARG A 64 13.31 6.66 -3.94
C ARG A 64 13.07 7.05 -5.39
N LYS A 65 13.18 8.36 -5.67
CA LYS A 65 13.15 8.94 -7.01
C LYS A 65 14.27 9.97 -7.13
N ILE A 66 14.85 10.13 -8.30
CA ILE A 66 15.63 11.33 -8.64
C ILE A 66 14.67 12.34 -9.25
N ALA A 67 14.43 13.44 -8.56
CA ALA A 67 13.58 14.54 -9.03
C ALA A 67 14.46 15.77 -9.25
N SER A 68 14.48 16.30 -10.47
CA SER A 68 15.26 17.50 -10.82
C SER A 68 16.74 17.44 -10.38
N GLY A 69 17.38 16.28 -10.56
CA GLY A 69 18.78 16.05 -10.19
C GLY A 69 19.01 15.74 -8.70
N VAL A 70 18.00 15.87 -7.84
CA VAL A 70 18.10 15.60 -6.40
C VAL A 70 17.45 14.26 -6.06
N GLY A 71 18.14 13.44 -5.26
CA GLY A 71 17.60 12.18 -4.74
C GLY A 71 16.57 12.43 -3.65
N VAL A 72 15.30 12.17 -3.93
CA VAL A 72 14.18 12.30 -2.99
C VAL A 72 13.75 10.92 -2.53
N GLU A 73 13.70 10.74 -1.21
CA GLU A 73 13.14 9.54 -0.59
C GLU A 73 11.91 9.92 0.22
N LYS A 74 10.80 9.22 -0.02
CA LYS A 74 9.58 9.34 0.78
C LYS A 74 9.20 8.00 1.37
N SER A 75 8.79 8.02 2.63
CA SER A 75 8.26 6.84 3.31
C SER A 75 6.75 6.93 3.39
N PHE A 76 6.07 5.87 2.94
CA PHE A 76 4.62 5.78 2.93
C PHE A 76 4.18 4.62 3.79
N LEU A 77 3.17 4.87 4.65
CA LEU A 77 2.48 3.83 5.40
C LEU A 77 1.39 3.25 4.50
N LEU A 78 1.39 1.93 4.29
CA LEU A 78 0.45 1.27 3.37
C LEU A 78 -1.01 1.42 3.84
N HIS A 79 -1.22 1.34 5.16
CA HIS A 79 -2.54 1.49 5.77
C HIS A 79 -2.94 2.95 6.05
N SER A 80 -2.11 3.95 5.71
CA SER A 80 -2.47 5.35 5.97
C SER A 80 -3.65 5.79 5.09
N PRO A 81 -4.60 6.57 5.64
CA PRO A 81 -5.70 7.14 4.88
C PRO A 81 -5.24 8.21 3.86
N LEU A 82 -4.02 8.75 4.03
CA LEU A 82 -3.45 9.69 3.08
C LEU A 82 -2.92 9.02 1.81
N VAL A 83 -2.76 7.70 1.82
CA VAL A 83 -2.38 6.92 0.64
C VAL A 83 -3.65 6.31 0.06
N GLU A 84 -4.06 6.79 -1.10
CA GLU A 84 -5.30 6.34 -1.74
C GLU A 84 -5.09 5.04 -2.50
N LYS A 85 -4.04 4.99 -3.32
CA LYS A 85 -3.69 3.84 -4.14
C LYS A 85 -2.18 3.67 -4.23
N VAL A 86 -1.74 2.42 -4.28
CA VAL A 86 -0.36 2.06 -4.62
C VAL A 86 -0.42 1.14 -5.83
N GLU A 87 0.27 1.51 -6.91
CA GLU A 87 0.33 0.68 -8.12
C GLU A 87 1.77 0.23 -8.35
N ILE A 88 1.98 -1.06 -8.58
CA ILE A 88 3.25 -1.60 -9.05
C ILE A 88 3.30 -1.49 -10.57
N THR A 89 4.27 -0.73 -11.06
CA THR A 89 4.50 -0.54 -12.50
C THR A 89 5.49 -1.57 -13.04
N ARG A 90 6.50 -1.92 -12.24
CA ARG A 90 7.59 -2.81 -12.64
C ARG A 90 8.14 -3.55 -11.43
N ARG A 91 8.32 -4.87 -11.56
CA ARG A 91 9.05 -5.70 -10.59
C ARG A 91 10.49 -5.91 -11.06
N SER A 92 11.44 -5.80 -10.14
CA SER A 92 12.87 -6.01 -10.45
C SER A 92 13.50 -7.04 -9.52
N LYS A 93 14.45 -7.82 -10.06
CA LYS A 93 15.19 -8.80 -9.27
C LYS A 93 16.24 -8.08 -8.43
N VAL A 94 16.12 -8.22 -7.12
CA VAL A 94 17.12 -7.76 -6.15
C VAL A 94 17.56 -8.90 -5.25
N ARG A 95 18.73 -8.74 -4.64
CA ARG A 95 19.32 -9.74 -3.74
C ARG A 95 19.25 -9.33 -2.26
N ARG A 96 18.81 -8.11 -1.97
CA ARG A 96 18.79 -7.51 -0.63
C ARG A 96 17.43 -6.89 -0.36
N ASN A 97 16.97 -6.94 0.90
CA ASN A 97 15.72 -6.31 1.32
C ASN A 97 15.86 -4.79 1.52
N TYR A 98 17.07 -4.30 1.80
CA TYR A 98 17.36 -2.87 1.87
C TYR A 98 18.37 -2.48 0.80
N LEU A 99 17.95 -1.61 -0.12
CA LEU A 99 18.71 -1.20 -1.29
C LEU A 99 19.40 0.15 -1.08
N SER A 100 20.04 0.34 0.07
CA SER A 100 20.78 1.58 0.42
C SER A 100 21.83 1.95 -0.63
N TYR A 101 22.44 0.96 -1.28
CA TYR A 101 23.43 1.14 -2.34
C TYR A 101 22.90 1.92 -3.56
N LEU A 102 21.57 2.01 -3.77
CA LEU A 102 20.98 2.83 -4.84
C LEU A 102 21.07 4.34 -4.55
N ARG A 103 21.56 4.73 -3.37
CA ARG A 103 21.81 6.13 -3.03
C ARG A 103 23.04 6.70 -3.74
N GLU A 104 24.07 5.87 -3.84
CA GLU A 104 25.38 6.22 -4.43
C GLU A 104 25.45 5.91 -5.93
N ARG A 105 24.50 5.11 -6.45
CA ARG A 105 24.47 4.72 -7.86
C ARG A 105 23.58 5.64 -8.69
N SER A 106 24.03 5.91 -9.92
CA SER A 106 23.29 6.72 -10.89
C SER A 106 23.43 6.14 -12.30
N GLY A 107 22.53 6.54 -13.21
CA GLY A 107 22.58 6.12 -14.62
C GLY A 107 22.47 4.60 -14.80
N LYS A 108 23.41 4.01 -15.55
CA LYS A 108 23.39 2.58 -15.90
C LYS A 108 23.57 1.67 -14.68
N SER A 109 24.35 2.09 -13.68
CA SER A 109 24.66 1.25 -12.50
C SER A 109 23.48 1.13 -11.51
N ALA A 110 22.54 2.07 -11.57
CA ALA A 110 21.31 2.06 -10.78
C ALA A 110 20.18 1.24 -11.41
N ARG A 111 20.32 0.81 -12.67
CA ARG A 111 19.28 0.04 -13.36
C ARG A 111 19.18 -1.37 -12.80
N LEU A 112 17.99 -1.75 -12.36
CA LEU A 112 17.70 -3.09 -11.86
C LEU A 112 17.14 -3.98 -12.98
N ARG A 113 17.49 -5.27 -12.95
CA ARG A 113 17.01 -6.27 -13.92
C ARG A 113 15.51 -6.50 -13.74
N SER A 114 14.73 -6.37 -14.81
CA SER A 114 13.29 -6.64 -14.78
C SER A 114 13.01 -8.11 -14.54
N VAL A 115 11.87 -8.40 -13.93
CA VAL A 115 11.27 -9.73 -13.90
C VAL A 115 9.86 -9.61 -14.44
N ASN A 116 9.43 -10.60 -15.21
CA ASN A 116 8.03 -10.70 -15.61
C ASN A 116 7.19 -10.97 -14.35
N PHE A 117 6.13 -10.20 -14.19
CA PHE A 117 5.19 -10.38 -13.10
C PHE A 117 3.80 -10.09 -13.63
N ASP A 118 2.81 -10.75 -13.06
CA ASP A 118 1.42 -10.43 -13.34
C ASP A 118 1.10 -9.07 -12.71
N ARG A 119 0.82 -8.08 -13.56
CA ARG A 119 0.57 -6.70 -13.13
C ARG A 119 -0.87 -6.52 -12.67
N GLU A 120 -1.82 -7.24 -13.26
CA GLU A 120 -3.24 -7.13 -12.96
C GLU A 120 -3.50 -7.79 -11.61
N GLY A 121 -3.11 -9.06 -11.46
CA GLY A 121 -3.31 -9.81 -10.21
C GLY A 121 -2.64 -9.20 -8.96
N VAL A 122 -1.61 -8.37 -9.12
CA VAL A 122 -0.94 -7.69 -7.98
C VAL A 122 -1.54 -6.32 -7.66
N ASN A 123 -2.16 -5.65 -8.64
CA ASN A 123 -2.73 -4.31 -8.47
C ASN A 123 -4.25 -4.32 -8.26
N ASP A 124 -4.94 -5.40 -8.60
CA ASP A 124 -6.38 -5.56 -8.38
C ASP A 124 -6.66 -5.91 -6.91
N VAL A 125 -6.69 -4.85 -6.09
CA VAL A 125 -7.04 -4.93 -4.66
C VAL A 125 -8.57 -4.91 -4.45
N SER A 126 -9.33 -4.70 -5.52
CA SER A 126 -10.79 -4.52 -5.54
C SER A 126 -11.59 -5.80 -5.32
N VAL A 127 -10.99 -6.98 -5.51
CA VAL A 127 -11.71 -8.27 -5.39
C VAL A 127 -12.22 -8.51 -3.96
N LEU A 128 -11.57 -7.92 -2.96
CA LEU A 128 -11.96 -8.04 -1.54
C LEU A 128 -13.04 -7.03 -1.12
N GLN A 129 -13.16 -5.90 -1.84
CA GLN A 129 -14.20 -4.89 -1.55
C GLN A 129 -15.58 -5.33 -2.05
N VAL A 130 -15.63 -6.14 -3.11
CA VAL A 130 -16.90 -6.63 -3.66
C VAL A 130 -17.55 -7.62 -2.68
N GLU A 131 -16.78 -8.50 -2.03
CA GLU A 131 -17.33 -9.43 -1.04
C GLU A 131 -17.88 -8.73 0.22
N GLU A 132 -17.20 -7.72 0.77
CA GLU A 132 -17.68 -7.02 1.99
C GLU A 132 -18.95 -6.20 1.74
N VAL A 133 -19.12 -5.59 0.56
CA VAL A 133 -20.31 -4.79 0.23
C VAL A 133 -21.55 -5.67 0.03
N ILE A 134 -21.40 -6.87 -0.55
CA ILE A 134 -22.54 -7.79 -0.78
C ILE A 134 -23.08 -8.34 0.56
N VAL A 135 -22.22 -8.50 1.58
CA VAL A 135 -22.63 -9.00 2.90
C VAL A 135 -23.27 -7.89 3.76
N ALA A 136 -22.87 -6.64 3.57
CA ALA A 136 -23.43 -5.51 4.32
C ALA A 136 -24.83 -5.07 3.85
N ASP A 137 -25.18 -5.33 2.59
CA ASP A 137 -26.44 -4.87 1.97
C ASP A 137 -27.49 -5.99 1.83
N ALA A 138 -27.27 -7.17 2.42
CA ALA A 138 -28.30 -8.19 2.56
C ALA A 138 -29.28 -7.76 3.68
N PRO A 139 -30.53 -7.40 3.38
CA PRO A 139 -31.47 -6.99 4.41
C PRO A 139 -31.76 -8.18 5.32
N VAL A 140 -31.58 -7.95 6.63
CA VAL A 140 -32.12 -8.79 7.70
C VAL A 140 -33.63 -8.91 7.47
N ALA A 141 -34.06 -10.06 6.94
CA ALA A 141 -35.46 -10.43 6.91
C ALA A 141 -35.93 -10.54 8.37
N THR A 142 -36.68 -9.53 8.80
CA THR A 142 -37.47 -9.57 10.02
C THR A 142 -38.54 -10.65 9.87
N GLU A 143 -38.30 -11.85 10.40
CA GLU A 143 -39.39 -12.74 10.77
C GLU A 143 -40.04 -12.17 12.03
N LYS A 144 -41.20 -11.53 11.82
CA LYS A 144 -42.11 -11.18 12.90
C LYS A 144 -42.58 -12.47 13.58
N THR A 145 -42.28 -12.61 14.86
CA THR A 145 -43.16 -13.32 15.79
C THR A 145 -44.49 -12.58 15.83
N ASP A 146 -45.57 -13.26 15.44
CA ASP A 146 -46.92 -12.95 15.92
C ASP A 146 -47.44 -14.18 16.68
N GLU A 147 -47.66 -13.94 17.98
CA GLU A 147 -48.31 -14.83 18.93
C GLU A 147 -49.80 -15.01 18.60
N LYS A 148 -50.30 -16.23 18.87
CA LYS A 148 -51.63 -16.57 19.43
C LYS A 148 -52.88 -15.83 18.93
N ALA A 149 -53.78 -16.59 18.30
CA ALA A 149 -55.19 -16.71 18.66
C ALA A 149 -55.70 -18.11 18.32
#